data_AF-A0A3D5ML42-F1
#
_entry.id   AF-A0A3D5ML42-F1
#
_cell.length_a   1.000
_cell.length_b   1.000
_cell.length_c   1.000
_cell.angle_alpha   90.00
_cell.angle_beta   90.00
_cell.angle_gamma   90.00
#
_symmetry.space_group_name_H-M   'P 1'
#
loop_
_entity.id
_entity.type
_entity.pdbx_description
1 polymer ?
#
loop_
_entity_poly.entity_id
_entity_poly.type
_entity_poly.pdbx_seq_one_letter_code
_entity_poly.pdbx_strand_id
1 'polypeptide(L)' 'SACAAGIAKGLPLSTAVAEAWAYVAEAIRRAPGLGQGHGPLDHGWPLR' A
#
# COMPACT_ATOMS: atom_id res chain seq x y z
N SER A 1 1.79 2.06 -7.46
CA SER A 1 3.11 2.39 -6.90
C SER A 1 3.76 1.18 -6.24
N ALA A 2 3.13 0.51 -5.25
CA ALA A 2 3.75 -0.57 -4.47
C ALA A 2 4.30 -1.75 -5.31
N CYS A 3 3.54 -2.28 -6.29
CA CYS A 3 4.05 -3.36 -7.16
C CYS A 3 5.32 -2.94 -7.91
N ALA A 4 5.31 -1.74 -8.51
CA ALA A 4 6.45 -1.21 -9.25
C ALA A 4 7.67 -1.01 -8.34
N ALA A 5 7.45 -0.57 -7.09
CA ALA A 5 8.53 -0.47 -6.10
C ALA A 5 9.13 -1.84 -5.76
N GLY A 6 8.29 -2.88 -5.65
CA GLY A 6 8.77 -4.26 -5.46
C GLY A 6 9.60 -4.77 -6.65
N ILE A 7 9.15 -4.51 -7.88
CA ILE A 7 9.90 -4.86 -9.09
C ILE A 7 11.24 -4.10 -9.14
N ALA A 8 11.25 -2.80 -8.82
CA ALA A 8 12.47 -2.00 -8.77
C ALA A 8 13.48 -2.48 -7.71
N LYS A 9 13.01 -3.13 -6.64
CA LYS A 9 13.85 -3.80 -5.64
C LYS A 9 14.38 -5.17 -6.09
N GLY A 10 14.00 -5.64 -7.28
CA GLY A 10 14.42 -6.94 -7.82
C GLY A 10 13.58 -8.13 -7.36
N LEU A 11 12.39 -7.89 -6.78
CA LEU A 11 11.50 -9.00 -6.38
C LEU A 11 10.93 -9.72 -7.60
N PRO A 12 10.72 -11.05 -7.53
CA PRO A 12 9.91 -11.77 -8.50
C PRO A 12 8.52 -11.15 -8.62
N LEU A 13 7.94 -11.17 -9.83
CA LEU A 13 6.65 -10.51 -10.10
C LEU A 13 5.54 -10.96 -9.14
N SER A 14 5.42 -12.27 -8.89
CA SER A 14 4.42 -12.82 -7.97
C SER A 14 4.59 -12.28 -6.54
N THR A 15 5.83 -12.20 -6.05
CA THR A 15 6.16 -11.63 -4.73
C THR A 15 5.84 -10.14 -4.69
N ALA A 16 6.25 -9.37 -5.69
CA ALA A 16 5.99 -7.93 -5.76
C ALA A 16 4.47 -7.61 -5.75
N VAL A 17 3.66 -8.43 -6.42
CA VAL A 17 2.19 -8.29 -6.42
C VAL A 17 1.61 -8.66 -5.07
N ALA A 18 2.04 -9.77 -4.47
CA ALA A 18 1.55 -10.20 -3.16
C ALA A 18 1.86 -9.17 -2.06
N GLU A 19 3.08 -8.65 -2.01
CA GLU A 19 3.48 -7.61 -1.04
C GLU A 19 2.71 -6.31 -1.26
N ALA A 20 2.51 -5.90 -2.52
CA ALA A 20 1.74 -4.71 -2.83
C ALA A 20 0.27 -4.82 -2.43
N TRP A 21 -0.34 -5.99 -2.59
CA TRP A 21 -1.71 -6.23 -2.15
C TRP A 21 -1.80 -6.13 -0.61
N ALA A 22 -0.91 -6.79 0.11
CA ALA A 22 -0.85 -6.68 1.57
C ALA A 22 -0.64 -5.22 2.04
N TYR A 23 0.27 -4.49 1.38
CA TYR A 23 0.52 -3.08 1.68
C TYR A 23 -0.71 -2.19 1.50
N VAL A 24 -1.45 -2.36 0.38
CA VAL A 24 -2.66 -1.57 0.11
C VAL A 24 -3.81 -1.97 1.03
N ALA A 25 -3.98 -3.27 1.30
CA ALA A 25 -5.00 -3.76 2.22
C ALA A 25 -4.83 -3.14 3.62
N GLU A 26 -3.60 -3.07 4.10
CA GLU A 26 -3.32 -2.44 5.40
C GLU A 26 -3.48 -0.91 5.36
N ALA A 27 -3.11 -0.25 4.26
CA ALA A 27 -3.33 1.19 4.07
C ALA A 27 -4.83 1.56 4.06
N ILE A 28 -5.68 0.68 3.53
CA ILE A 28 -7.15 0.79 3.61
C ILE A 28 -7.62 0.64 5.04
N ARG A 29 -7.17 -0.40 5.75
CA ARG A 29 -7.56 -0.67 7.14
C ARG A 29 -7.20 0.48 8.09
N ARG A 30 -6.13 1.21 7.77
CA ARG A 30 -5.60 2.34 8.55
C ARG A 30 -6.03 3.72 8.03
N ALA A 31 -7.01 3.80 7.14
CA ALA A 31 -7.45 5.07 6.57
C ALA A 31 -7.69 6.14 7.68
N PRO A 32 -7.15 7.37 7.53
CA PRO A 32 -7.12 8.37 8.60
C PRO A 32 -8.46 9.10 8.83
N GLY A 33 -9.53 8.74 8.11
CA GLY A 33 -10.85 9.34 8.28
C GLY A 33 -10.94 10.83 7.88
N LEU A 34 -10.14 11.27 6.90
CA LEU A 34 -10.13 12.68 6.45
C LEU A 34 -11.25 12.97 5.44
N GLY A 35 -11.99 14.06 5.67
CA GLY A 35 -13.06 14.54 4.79
C GLY A 35 -14.43 13.91 5.07
N GLN A 36 -15.44 14.32 4.30
CA GLN A 36 -16.85 13.84 4.41
C GLN A 36 -17.27 12.95 3.23
N GLY A 37 -16.30 12.44 2.46
CA GLY A 37 -16.50 11.57 1.30
C GLY A 37 -15.58 10.34 1.34
N HIS A 38 -15.14 9.86 0.18
CA HIS A 38 -14.13 8.79 0.13
C HIS A 38 -12.74 9.33 0.50
N GLY A 39 -12.40 9.18 1.78
CA GLY A 39 -11.12 9.60 2.32
C GLY A 39 -9.93 8.82 1.74
N PRO A 40 -8.71 9.36 1.87
CA PRO A 40 -7.50 8.73 1.35
C PRO A 40 -7.10 7.49 2.16
N LEU A 41 -6.20 6.68 1.59
CA LEU A 41 -5.52 5.59 2.29
C LEU A 41 -4.32 6.11 3.10
N ASP A 42 -3.95 5.44 4.18
CA ASP A 42 -2.74 5.76 4.94
C ASP A 42 -1.49 5.15 4.30
N HIS A 43 -0.94 5.78 3.26
CA HIS A 43 0.24 5.26 2.54
C HIS A 43 1.51 5.21 3.41
N GLY A 44 1.58 6.05 4.46
CA GLY A 44 2.74 6.17 5.34
C GLY A 44 2.72 5.18 6.51
N TRP A 45 1.74 4.29 6.58
CA TRP A 45 1.57 3.36 7.70
C TRP A 45 2.82 2.53 8.07
N PRO A 46 3.72 2.12 7.15
CA PRO A 46 4.91 1.36 7.55
C PRO A 46 5.96 2.17 8.31
N LEU A 47 5.84 3.51 8.30
CA LEU A 47 6.82 4.44 8.90
C LEU A 47 6.29 5.11 10.19
N ARG A 48 5.10 4.72 10.64
CA ARG A 48 4.46 5.20 11.88
C ARG A 48 4.61 4.16 12.97
#